data_AF-A0A0J9E1J9-F1
#
_entry.id   AF-A0A0J9E1J9-F1
#
_cell.length_a   1.000
_cell.length_b   1.000
_cell.length_c   1.000
_cell.angle_alpha   90.00
_cell.angle_beta   90.00
_cell.angle_gamma   90.00
#
_symmetry.space_group_name_H-M   'P 1'
#
loop_
_entity.id
_entity.type
_entity.pdbx_description
1 polymer ?
#
loop_
_entity_poly.entity_id
_entity_poly.type
_entity_poly.pdbx_seq_one_letter_code
_entity_poly.pdbx_strand_id
1 'polypeptide(L)'
;MIFSSPIFVLGFLPVFLSAYYLAPHSARNWLILLASTVFYAWWRVDALVILFAIAGVSYAAGQVAAHPRPWNPSLGGPAWRWLRPGDAWRF
;
A
#
# COMPACT_ATOMS: atom_id res chain seq x y z
N MET A 1 -2.89 -19.26 -4.50
CA MET A 1 -2.85 -20.01 -5.78
C MET A 1 -1.78 -19.37 -6.67
N ILE A 2 -1.31 -20.05 -7.71
CA ILE A 2 -0.41 -19.43 -8.70
C ILE A 2 -1.23 -18.58 -9.68
N PHE A 3 -0.77 -17.35 -9.97
CA PHE A 3 -1.44 -16.40 -10.87
C PHE A 3 -1.70 -16.96 -12.28
N SER A 4 -0.82 -17.85 -12.76
CA SER A 4 -0.95 -18.48 -14.09
C SER A 4 -1.88 -19.71 -14.11
N SER A 5 -2.53 -20.04 -12.99
CA SER A 5 -3.40 -21.23 -12.95
C SER A 5 -4.76 -20.97 -13.62
N PRO A 6 -5.32 -21.94 -14.37
CA PRO A 6 -6.66 -21.83 -14.94
C PRO A 6 -7.74 -21.58 -13.88
N ILE A 7 -7.57 -22.15 -12.69
CA ILE A 7 -8.50 -22.00 -11.56
C ILE A 7 -8.60 -20.55 -11.09
N PHE A 8 -7.51 -19.77 -11.21
CA PHE A 8 -7.50 -18.36 -10.86
C PHE A 8 -8.30 -17.55 -11.89
N VAL A 9 -8.00 -17.74 -13.18
CA VAL A 9 -8.60 -16.96 -14.27
C VAL A 9 -10.09 -17.29 -14.42
N LEU A 10 -10.48 -18.55 -14.33
CA LEU A 10 -11.85 -19.01 -14.59
C LEU A 10 -12.70 -19.18 -13.32
N GLY A 11 -12.09 -19.26 -12.14
CA GLY A 11 -12.78 -19.39 -10.87
C GLY A 11 -12.75 -18.10 -10.06
N PHE A 12 -11.55 -17.72 -9.59
CA PHE A 12 -11.39 -16.56 -8.71
C PHE A 12 -11.77 -15.25 -9.40
N LEU A 13 -11.29 -15.00 -10.63
CA LEU A 13 -11.49 -13.75 -11.34
C LEU A 13 -12.99 -13.43 -11.56
N PRO A 14 -13.80 -14.32 -12.16
CA PRO A 14 -15.22 -14.02 -12.37
C PRO A 14 -15.96 -13.83 -11.04
N VAL A 15 -15.69 -14.65 -10.01
CA VAL A 15 -16.32 -14.50 -8.69
C VAL A 15 -15.95 -13.16 -8.05
N PHE A 16 -14.66 -12.78 -8.10
CA PHE A 16 -14.18 -11.52 -7.56
C PHE A 16 -14.80 -10.32 -8.29
N LEU A 17 -14.80 -10.31 -9.62
CA LEU A 17 -15.40 -9.23 -10.39
C LEU A 17 -16.91 -9.14 -10.16
N SER A 18 -17.63 -10.26 -10.16
CA SER A 18 -19.06 -10.28 -9.85
C SER A 18 -19.34 -9.68 -8.47
N ALA A 19 -18.59 -10.11 -7.45
CA ALA A 19 -18.75 -9.58 -6.10
C ALA A 19 -18.35 -8.09 -6.01
N TYR A 20 -17.30 -7.66 -6.72
CA TYR A 20 -16.85 -6.27 -6.78
C TYR A 20 -17.88 -5.34 -7.40
N TYR A 21 -18.50 -5.74 -8.52
CA TYR A 21 -19.52 -4.94 -9.18
C TYR A 21 -20.84 -4.90 -8.40
N LEU A 22 -21.18 -5.96 -7.67
CA LEU A 22 -22.35 -6.00 -6.80
C LEU A 22 -22.14 -5.26 -5.47
N ALA A 23 -20.90 -5.06 -5.04
CA ALA A 23 -20.61 -4.45 -3.76
C ALA A 23 -20.92 -2.94 -3.72
N PRO A 24 -21.59 -2.46 -2.65
CA PRO A 24 -21.79 -1.04 -2.43
C PRO A 24 -20.45 -0.33 -2.19
N HIS A 25 -20.39 0.97 -2.48
CA HIS A 25 -19.15 1.76 -2.48
C HIS A 25 -18.34 1.64 -1.18
N SER A 26 -19.02 1.52 -0.03
CA SER A 26 -18.40 1.33 1.29
C SER A 26 -17.75 -0.05 1.50
N ALA A 27 -18.28 -1.10 0.87
CA ALA A 27 -17.80 -2.47 1.04
C ALA A 27 -16.71 -2.87 0.02
N ARG A 28 -16.56 -2.12 -1.07
CA ARG A 28 -15.59 -2.43 -2.13
C ARG A 28 -14.16 -2.54 -1.60
N ASN A 29 -13.75 -1.63 -0.72
CA ASN A 29 -12.39 -1.64 -0.19
C ASN A 29 -12.13 -2.88 0.69
N TRP A 30 -13.11 -3.24 1.53
CA TRP A 30 -13.06 -4.47 2.32
C TRP A 30 -13.05 -5.72 1.46
N LEU A 31 -13.84 -5.74 0.38
CA LEU A 31 -13.89 -6.85 -0.56
C LEU A 31 -12.55 -7.04 -1.27
N ILE A 32 -11.93 -5.95 -1.75
CA ILE A 32 -10.60 -6.00 -2.35
C ILE A 32 -9.57 -6.52 -1.36
N LEU A 33 -9.58 -6.01 -0.13
CA LEU A 33 -8.64 -6.42 0.92
C LEU A 33 -8.80 -7.90 1.27
N LEU A 34 -10.01 -8.37 1.53
CA LEU A 34 -10.26 -9.75 1.91
C LEU A 34 -9.98 -10.71 0.75
N ALA A 35 -10.45 -10.39 -0.45
CA ALA A 35 -10.24 -11.26 -1.61
C ALA A 35 -8.75 -11.37 -1.97
N SER A 36 -8.01 -10.26 -1.96
CA SER A 36 -6.55 -10.29 -2.20
C SER A 36 -5.80 -11.04 -1.11
N THR A 37 -6.18 -10.85 0.15
CA THR A 37 -5.60 -11.57 1.30
C THR A 37 -5.86 -13.08 1.21
N VAL A 38 -7.10 -13.50 0.96
CA VAL A 38 -7.48 -14.93 0.82
C VAL A 38 -6.76 -15.58 -0.36
N PHE A 39 -6.68 -14.89 -1.49
CA PHE A 39 -5.94 -15.39 -2.66
C PHE A 39 -4.46 -15.63 -2.35
N TYR A 40 -3.84 -14.70 -1.60
CA TYR A 40 -2.46 -14.80 -1.14
C TYR A 40 -2.28 -15.91 -0.09
N ALA A 41 -3.25 -16.07 0.83
CA ALA A 41 -3.28 -17.10 1.87
C ALA A 41 -3.25 -18.53 1.33
N TRP A 42 -3.91 -18.73 0.18
CA TRP A 42 -4.42 -20.03 -0.28
C TRP A 42 -3.42 -21.19 -0.32
N TRP A 43 -2.11 -20.94 -0.47
CA TRP A 43 -1.10 -22.01 -0.46
C TRP A 43 -0.06 -21.87 0.65
N ARG A 44 0.16 -20.65 1.15
CA ARG A 44 1.22 -20.37 2.13
C ARG A 44 0.79 -19.25 3.06
N VAL A 45 0.10 -19.63 4.13
CA VAL A 45 -0.27 -18.68 5.20
C VAL A 45 0.97 -18.05 5.84
N ASP A 46 2.13 -18.73 5.83
CA ASP A 46 3.40 -18.16 6.32
C ASP A 46 3.79 -16.87 5.60
N ALA A 47 3.49 -16.77 4.30
CA ALA A 47 3.77 -15.58 3.52
C ALA A 47 2.86 -14.41 3.93
N LEU A 48 1.64 -14.68 4.41
CA LEU A 48 0.76 -13.65 4.97
C LEU A 48 1.31 -13.10 6.28
N VAL A 49 1.85 -13.96 7.14
CA VAL A 49 2.43 -13.52 8.42
C VAL A 49 3.57 -12.52 8.15
N ILE A 50 4.44 -12.83 7.19
CA ILE A 50 5.53 -11.92 6.79
C ILE A 50 4.97 -10.64 6.16
N LEU A 51 3.98 -10.74 5.27
CA LEU A 51 3.35 -9.59 4.61
C LEU A 51 2.76 -8.61 5.64
N PHE A 52 1.96 -9.12 6.59
CA PHE A 52 1.35 -8.30 7.63
C PHE A 52 2.38 -7.77 8.63
N ALA A 53 3.43 -8.55 8.94
CA ALA A 53 4.52 -8.07 9.77
C ALA A 53 5.25 -6.88 9.12
N ILE A 54 5.59 -6.98 7.84
CA ILE A 54 6.23 -5.90 7.08
C ILE A 54 5.29 -4.69 7.00
N ALA A 55 4.02 -4.90 6.64
CA ALA A 55 3.03 -3.83 6.56
C ALA A 55 2.87 -3.11 7.90
N GLY A 56 2.78 -3.85 9.01
CA GLY A 56 2.70 -3.31 10.36
C GLY A 56 3.94 -2.52 10.76
N VAL A 57 5.14 -3.04 10.49
CA VAL A 57 6.41 -2.34 10.77
C VAL A 57 6.53 -1.07 9.93
N SER A 58 6.21 -1.12 8.63
CA SER A 58 6.22 0.05 7.75
C SER A 58 5.24 1.12 8.21
N TYR A 59 4.05 0.70 8.65
CA TYR A 59 3.05 1.62 9.19
C TYR A 59 3.51 2.27 10.50
N ALA A 60 4.08 1.49 11.43
CA ALA A 60 4.63 2.01 12.68
C ALA A 60 5.80 2.97 12.43
N ALA A 61 6.73 2.61 11.54
CA ALA A 61 7.84 3.47 11.14
C ALA A 61 7.36 4.78 10.51
N GLY A 62 6.33 4.72 9.66
CA GLY A 62 5.68 5.89 9.09
C GLY A 62 5.08 6.82 10.13
N GLN A 63 4.41 6.27 11.16
CA GLN A 63 3.88 7.08 12.26
C GLN A 63 4.99 7.75 13.09
N VAL A 64 6.08 7.04 13.38
CA VAL A 64 7.23 7.60 14.10
C VAL A 64 7.92 8.70 13.28
N ALA A 65 8.01 8.53 11.96
CA ALA A 65 8.56 9.52 11.05
C ALA A 65 7.61 10.72 10.82
N ALA A 66 6.31 10.51 10.99
CA ALA A 66 5.29 11.55 10.86
C ALA A 66 5.28 12.55 12.02
N HIS A 67 6.02 12.30 13.11
CA HIS A 67 6.33 13.34 14.08
C HIS A 67 7.10 14.46 13.37
N PRO A 68 6.47 15.63 13.14
CA PRO A 68 7.14 16.71 12.43
C PRO A 68 8.27 17.18 13.33
N ARG A 69 9.51 16.81 12.99
CA ARG A 69 10.65 17.48 13.61
C ARG A 69 10.59 18.92 13.14
N PRO A 70 10.39 19.91 14.04
CA PRO A 70 10.49 21.30 13.65
C PRO A 70 11.86 21.46 13.00
N TRP A 71 11.84 21.92 11.76
CA TRP A 71 13.07 22.12 11.01
C TRP A 71 13.98 23.00 11.86
N ASN A 72 15.18 22.50 12.16
CA ASN A 72 16.18 23.24 12.88
C ASN A 72 17.19 23.85 11.89
N PRO A 73 17.11 25.16 11.59
CA PRO A 73 18.04 25.84 10.68
C PRO A 73 19.50 25.74 11.10
N SER A 74 19.79 25.56 12.40
CA SER A 74 21.16 25.63 12.91
C SER A 74 22.02 24.40 12.61
N LEU A 75 21.41 23.32 12.10
CA LEU A 75 22.11 22.07 11.77
C LEU A 75 22.68 22.03 10.33
N GLY A 76 22.73 23.16 9.63
CA GLY A 76 23.36 23.23 8.29
C GLY A 76 22.68 22.30 7.29
N GLY A 77 21.37 22.46 7.10
CA GLY A 77 20.60 21.65 6.15
C GLY A 77 21.12 21.78 4.70
N PRO A 78 20.86 20.79 3.83
CA PRO A 78 21.37 20.79 2.46
C PRO A 78 20.96 22.05 1.70
N ALA A 79 21.94 22.72 1.09
CA ALA A 79 21.81 24.02 0.42
C ALA A 79 20.76 24.05 -0.71
N TRP A 80 20.44 22.90 -1.31
CA TRP A 80 19.44 22.79 -2.38
C TRP A 80 18.00 23.00 -1.90
N ARG A 81 17.74 23.04 -0.59
CA ARG A 81 16.39 23.16 0.00
C ARG A 81 15.83 24.59 0.01
N TRP A 82 16.64 25.60 -0.34
CA TRP A 82 16.18 26.99 -0.53
C TRP A 82 15.56 27.25 -1.89
N LEU A 83 15.61 26.27 -2.80
CA LEU A 83 14.91 26.33 -4.07
C LEU A 83 13.42 26.10 -3.82
N ARG A 84 12.69 27.17 -3.51
CA ARG A 84 11.24 27.13 -3.62
C ARG A 84 10.91 26.80 -5.08
N PRO A 85 9.90 25.96 -5.36
CA PRO A 85 9.53 25.60 -6.73
C PRO A 85 9.29 26.80 -7.68
N GLY A 86 9.11 28.01 -7.16
CA GLY A 86 8.95 29.26 -7.93
C GLY A 86 10.23 30.05 -8.21
N ASP A 87 11.37 29.73 -7.58
CA ASP A 87 12.63 30.47 -7.76
C ASP A 87 13.50 29.86 -8.87
N ALA A 88 13.22 28.62 -9.28
CA ALA A 88 13.97 27.89 -10.31
C ALA A 88 13.73 28.40 -11.76
N TRP A 89 12.76 29.30 -11.96
CA TRP A 89 12.34 29.79 -13.27
C TRP A 89 12.54 31.30 -13.46
N ARG A 90 13.34 31.93 -12.60
CA ARG A 90 13.65 33.35 -12.65
C ARG A 90 15.06 33.59 -13.20
N PHE A 91 15.22 33.34 -14.49
CA PHE A 91 16.36 33.77 -15.31
C PHE A 91 15.85 34.61 -16.47
#